data_AF-A0AAE6X548-F1
#
_entry.id   AF-A0AAE6X548-F1
#
_cell.length_a   1.000
_cell.length_b   1.000
_cell.length_c   1.000
_cell.angle_alpha   90.00
_cell.angle_beta   90.00
_cell.angle_gamma   90.00
#
_symmetry.space_group_name_H-M   'P 1'
#
loop_
_entity.id
_entity.type
_entity.pdbx_description
1 polymer ?
#
loop_
_entity_poly.entity_id
_entity_poly.type
_entity_poly.pdbx_seq_one_letter_code
_entity_poly.pdbx_strand_id
1 'polypeptide(L)'
;MSNERYPLRQVILDDLTNHNKVALLLLFLVILSAVATVWITHQTRLLTSEQSKLTVANQKLENQYIHLQLEENSQSQKSRVEAVAEKLGLQGTKKEQEVILVR
;
A
#
# COMPACT_ATOMS: atom_id res chain seq x y z
N MET A 1 48.76 -58.21 4.86
CA MET A 1 47.43 -58.24 4.22
C MET A 1 46.65 -57.07 4.79
N SER A 2 46.53 -56.02 3.98
CA SER A 2 46.11 -54.66 4.38
C SER A 2 44.66 -54.64 4.83
N ASN A 3 44.45 -54.02 6.00
CA ASN A 3 43.18 -53.84 6.66
C ASN A 3 42.37 -52.77 5.89
N GLU A 4 41.61 -53.19 4.87
CA GLU A 4 40.69 -52.31 4.14
C GLU A 4 39.52 -51.96 5.04
N ARG A 5 39.70 -50.92 5.86
CA ARG A 5 38.59 -50.21 6.49
C ARG A 5 37.83 -49.49 5.38
N TYR A 6 36.90 -50.19 4.74
CA TYR A 6 35.97 -49.57 3.79
C TYR A 6 35.31 -48.38 4.49
N PRO A 7 35.52 -47.13 4.02
CA PRO A 7 34.84 -45.98 4.56
C PRO A 7 33.38 -46.05 4.11
N LEU A 8 32.56 -46.78 4.86
CA LEU A 8 31.11 -46.96 4.61
C LEU A 8 30.40 -45.61 4.38
N ARG A 9 30.87 -44.56 5.07
CA ARG A 9 30.40 -43.19 4.87
C ARG A 9 30.66 -42.67 3.46
N GLN A 10 31.82 -42.94 2.88
CA GLN A 10 32.14 -42.51 1.50
C GLN A 10 31.34 -43.31 0.48
N VAL A 11 31.18 -44.62 0.66
CA VAL A 11 30.39 -45.45 -0.27
C VAL A 11 28.91 -45.04 -0.28
N ILE A 12 28.33 -44.74 0.88
CA ILE A 12 26.94 -44.27 0.96
C ILE A 12 26.78 -42.88 0.33
N LEU A 13 27.74 -41.97 0.54
CA LEU A 13 27.74 -40.65 -0.09
C LEU A 13 27.93 -40.76 -1.62
N ASP A 14 28.82 -41.64 -2.07
CA ASP A 14 29.04 -41.90 -3.49
C ASP A 14 27.81 -42.52 -4.14
N ASP A 15 27.14 -43.48 -3.51
CA ASP A 15 25.94 -44.10 -4.09
C ASP A 15 24.76 -43.13 -4.10
N LEU A 16 24.57 -42.34 -3.04
CA LEU A 16 23.54 -41.29 -2.99
C LEU A 16 23.76 -40.22 -4.07
N THR A 17 25.02 -39.86 -4.34
CA THR A 17 25.37 -38.85 -5.35
C THR A 17 25.41 -39.40 -6.78
N ASN A 18 25.79 -40.66 -7.00
CA ASN A 18 25.87 -41.24 -8.33
C ASN A 18 24.54 -41.82 -8.83
N HIS A 19 23.80 -42.57 -8.00
CA HIS A 19 22.52 -43.16 -8.40
C HIS A 19 21.38 -42.13 -8.42
N ASN A 20 21.45 -41.11 -7.57
CA ASN A 20 20.31 -40.23 -7.31
C ASN A 20 20.56 -38.74 -7.68
N LYS A 21 21.33 -38.51 -8.75
CA LYS A 21 21.61 -37.16 -9.29
C LYS A 21 20.36 -36.33 -9.52
N VAL A 22 19.30 -36.96 -10.02
CA VAL A 22 18.00 -36.30 -10.27
C VAL A 22 17.33 -35.89 -8.95
N ALA A 23 17.33 -36.75 -7.93
CA ALA A 23 16.75 -36.39 -6.63
C ALA A 23 17.54 -35.28 -5.93
N LEU A 24 18.88 -35.27 -6.04
CA LEU A 24 19.70 -34.18 -5.52
C LEU A 24 19.40 -32.85 -6.24
N LEU A 25 19.24 -32.88 -7.56
CA LEU A 25 18.86 -31.70 -8.34
C LEU A 25 17.47 -31.21 -7.93
N LEU A 26 16.49 -32.10 -7.81
CA LEU A 26 15.14 -31.75 -7.35
C LEU A 26 15.15 -31.17 -5.92
N LEU A 27 15.94 -31.75 -5.01
CA LEU A 27 16.09 -31.25 -3.65
C LEU A 27 16.66 -29.83 -3.64
N PHE A 28 17.67 -29.57 -4.47
CA PHE A 28 18.22 -28.24 -4.64
C PHE A 28 17.19 -27.26 -5.21
N LEU A 29 16.41 -27.70 -6.21
CA LEU A 29 15.34 -26.90 -6.84
C LEU A 29 14.26 -26.50 -5.82
N VAL A 30 13.88 -27.42 -4.93
CA VAL A 30 12.89 -27.18 -3.87
C VAL A 30 13.41 -26.16 -2.86
N ILE A 31 14.67 -26.28 -2.44
CA ILE A 31 15.30 -25.29 -1.54
C ILE A 31 15.34 -23.92 -2.22
N LEU A 32 15.73 -23.86 -3.50
CA LEU A 32 15.76 -22.61 -4.25
C LEU A 32 14.37 -21.99 -4.36
N SER A 33 13.35 -22.81 -4.63
CA SER A 33 11.96 -22.39 -4.70
C SER A 33 11.47 -21.82 -3.37
N ALA A 34 11.77 -22.48 -2.25
CA ALA A 34 11.41 -22.00 -0.91
C ALA A 34 12.10 -20.66 -0.56
N VAL A 35 13.37 -20.50 -0.90
CA VAL A 35 14.08 -19.22 -0.70
C VAL A 35 13.53 -18.14 -1.62
N ALA A 36 13.24 -18.47 -2.87
CA ALA A 36 12.68 -17.54 -3.85
C ALA A 36 11.29 -17.03 -3.43
N THR A 37 10.43 -17.89 -2.88
CA THR A 37 9.10 -17.45 -2.40
C THR A 37 9.21 -16.52 -1.20
N VAL A 38 10.11 -16.81 -0.25
CA VAL A 38 10.40 -15.91 0.89
C VAL A 38 10.98 -14.58 0.40
N TRP A 39 11.90 -14.62 -0.57
CA TRP A 39 12.51 -13.42 -1.16
C TRP A 39 11.49 -12.56 -1.90
N ILE A 40 10.64 -13.17 -2.73
CA ILE A 40 9.54 -12.49 -3.42
C ILE A 40 8.62 -11.85 -2.39
N THR A 41 8.24 -12.56 -1.33
CA THR A 41 7.38 -12.02 -0.27
C THR A 41 8.01 -10.81 0.43
N HIS A 42 9.33 -10.86 0.70
CA HIS A 42 10.06 -9.74 1.28
C HIS A 42 10.13 -8.54 0.31
N GLN A 43 10.36 -8.80 -0.98
CA GLN A 43 10.38 -7.74 -1.99
C GLN A 43 9.02 -7.11 -2.24
N THR A 44 7.94 -7.90 -2.24
CA THR A 44 6.57 -7.37 -2.34
C THR A 44 6.32 -6.37 -1.21
N ARG A 45 6.80 -6.62 0.00
CA ARG A 45 6.65 -5.69 1.13
C ARG A 45 7.37 -4.35 0.93
N LEU A 46 8.54 -4.35 0.30
CA LEU A 46 9.32 -3.13 0.04
C LEU A 46 8.78 -2.36 -1.16
N LEU A 47 8.50 -3.04 -2.27
CA LEU A 47 7.96 -2.43 -3.49
C LEU A 47 6.54 -1.88 -3.28
N THR A 48 5.70 -2.57 -2.48
CA THR A 48 4.39 -2.05 -2.10
C THR A 48 4.52 -0.80 -1.23
N SER A 49 5.59 -0.64 -0.43
CA SER A 49 5.74 0.56 0.40
C SER A 49 6.02 1.82 -0.41
N GLU A 50 6.85 1.74 -1.46
CA GLU A 50 7.12 2.90 -2.32
C GLU A 50 5.92 3.27 -3.20
N GLN A 51 5.25 2.28 -3.79
CA GLN A 51 4.06 2.54 -4.59
C GLN A 51 2.91 3.07 -3.71
N SER A 52 2.77 2.55 -2.50
CA SER A 52 1.79 3.06 -1.53
C SER A 52 2.07 4.50 -1.12
N LYS A 53 3.34 4.92 -0.98
CA LYS A 53 3.68 6.31 -0.65
C LYS A 53 3.26 7.28 -1.75
N LEU A 54 3.51 6.93 -3.02
CA LEU A 54 3.14 7.78 -4.15
C LEU A 54 1.61 7.88 -4.31
N THR A 55 0.90 6.76 -4.11
CA THR A 55 -0.57 6.73 -4.13
C THR A 55 -1.16 7.58 -2.99
N VAL A 56 -0.61 7.47 -1.77
CA VAL A 56 -1.06 8.27 -0.62
C VAL A 56 -0.85 9.77 -0.86
N ALA A 57 0.28 10.16 -1.45
CA ALA A 57 0.55 11.57 -1.76
C ALA A 57 -0.46 12.14 -2.79
N ASN A 58 -0.76 11.39 -3.85
CA ASN A 58 -1.77 11.78 -4.84
C ASN A 58 -3.16 11.88 -4.21
N GLN A 59 -3.57 10.89 -3.41
CA GLN A 59 -4.86 10.90 -2.73
C GLN A 59 -5.01 12.13 -1.80
N LYS A 60 -3.93 12.51 -1.11
CA LYS A 60 -3.91 13.70 -0.25
C LYS A 60 -4.06 14.99 -1.05
N LEU A 61 -3.46 15.07 -2.23
CA LEU A 61 -3.56 16.25 -3.09
C LEU A 61 -4.97 16.37 -3.70
N GLU A 62 -5.55 15.25 -4.15
CA GLU A 62 -6.91 15.20 -4.68
C GLU A 62 -7.94 15.63 -3.64
N ASN A 63 -7.83 15.13 -2.40
CA ASN A 63 -8.72 15.54 -1.31
C ASN A 63 -8.63 17.04 -1.02
N GLN A 64 -7.41 17.61 -1.01
CA GLN A 64 -7.23 19.05 -0.81
C GLN A 64 -7.84 19.87 -1.96
N TYR A 65 -7.66 19.41 -3.20
CA TYR A 65 -8.25 20.07 -4.36
C TYR A 65 -9.78 20.09 -4.31
N ILE A 66 -10.41 18.95 -3.99
CA ILE A 66 -11.86 18.87 -3.86
C ILE A 66 -12.36 19.78 -2.73
N HIS A 67 -11.65 19.81 -1.59
CA HIS A 67 -12.01 20.67 -0.47
C HIS A 67 -11.97 22.15 -0.85
N LEU A 68 -10.88 22.58 -1.49
CA LEU A 68 -10.73 23.96 -1.95
C LEU A 68 -11.81 24.33 -2.97
N GLN A 69 -12.12 23.43 -3.91
CA GLN A 69 -13.19 23.65 -4.88
C GLN A 69 -14.56 23.80 -4.21
N LEU A 70 -14.84 23.04 -3.15
CA LEU A 70 -16.07 23.19 -2.37
C LEU A 70 -16.12 24.52 -1.62
N GLU A 71 -14.99 24.94 -1.04
CA GLU A 71 -14.89 26.22 -0.33
C GLU A 71 -15.13 27.40 -1.28
N GLU A 72 -14.45 27.43 -2.43
CA GLU A 72 -14.62 28.46 -3.46
C GLU A 72 -16.06 28.49 -4.00
N ASN A 73 -16.66 27.32 -4.25
CA ASN A 73 -18.07 27.27 -4.68
C ASN A 73 -19.02 27.76 -3.59
N SER A 74 -18.76 27.45 -2.32
CA SER A 74 -19.56 27.94 -1.19
C SER A 74 -19.44 29.45 -1.04
N GLN A 75 -18.23 29.99 -1.10
CA GLN A 75 -17.97 31.43 -1.05
C GLN A 75 -18.59 32.15 -2.26
N SER A 76 -18.47 31.58 -3.47
CA SER A 76 -19.09 32.13 -4.68
C SER A 76 -20.61 32.15 -4.57
N GLN A 77 -21.23 31.06 -4.10
CA GLN A 77 -22.68 31.04 -3.88
C GLN A 77 -23.10 32.07 -2.83
N LYS A 78 -22.36 32.18 -1.72
CA LYS A 78 -22.63 33.18 -0.68
C LYS A 78 -22.51 34.60 -1.23
N SER A 79 -21.44 34.91 -1.97
CA SER A 79 -21.24 36.19 -2.63
C SER A 79 -22.36 36.51 -3.62
N ARG A 80 -22.82 35.51 -4.39
CA ARG A 80 -23.92 35.67 -5.34
C ARG A 80 -25.25 35.97 -4.63
N VAL A 81 -25.50 35.30 -3.50
CA VAL A 81 -26.68 35.55 -2.66
C VAL A 81 -26.61 36.94 -2.02
N GLU A 82 -25.44 37.33 -1.48
CA GLU A 82 -25.22 38.66 -0.90
C GLU A 82 -25.40 39.78 -1.92
N ALA A 83 -24.87 39.62 -3.15
CA ALA A 83 -25.05 40.59 -4.23
C ALA A 83 -26.51 40.74 -4.66
N VAL A 84 -27.30 39.67 -4.63
CA VAL A 84 -28.75 39.72 -4.90
C VAL A 84 -29.50 40.36 -3.72
N ALA A 85 -29.12 40.06 -2.48
CA ALA A 85 -29.69 40.66 -1.28
C ALA A 85 -29.47 42.18 -1.26
N GLU A 86 -28.26 42.65 -1.58
CA GLU A 86 -27.94 44.08 -1.65
C GLU A 86 -28.77 44.80 -2.71
N LYS A 87 -28.93 44.21 -3.90
CA LYS A 87 -29.80 44.75 -4.96
C LYS A 87 -31.28 44.85 -4.55
N LEU A 88 -31.73 43.96 -3.68
CA LEU A 88 -33.10 43.96 -3.16
C LEU A 88 -33.25 44.82 -1.89
N GLY A 89 -32.19 45.49 -1.44
CA GLY A 89 -32.19 46.29 -0.21
C GLY A 89 -32.27 45.46 1.08
N LEU A 90 -32.02 44.15 0.99
CA LEU A 90 -32.03 43.23 2.11
C LEU A 90 -30.68 43.33 2.84
N GLN A 91 -30.71 43.67 4.13
CA GLN A 91 -29.54 43.64 5.01
C GLN A 91 -29.57 42.40 5.89
N GLY A 92 -28.40 41.89 6.26
CA GLY A 92 -28.29 40.80 7.25
C GLY A 92 -29.01 41.17 8.54
N THR A 93 -29.83 40.24 9.05
CA THR A 93 -30.63 40.44 10.27
C THR A 93 -29.72 40.83 11.44
N LYS A 94 -30.02 41.95 12.10
CA LYS A 94 -29.32 42.35 13.33
C LYS A 94 -29.65 41.36 14.45
N LYS A 95 -28.72 41.14 15.40
CA LYS A 95 -28.88 40.25 16.56
C LYS A 95 -30.18 40.48 17.35
N GLU A 96 -30.76 41.67 17.25
CA GLU A 96 -32.02 42.06 17.89
C GLU A 96 -33.27 41.41 17.24
N GLN A 97 -33.15 40.84 16.04
CA GLN A 97 -34.23 40.22 15.27
C GLN A 97 -34.13 38.68 15.18
N GLU A 98 -33.11 38.07 15.79
CA GLU A 98 -32.98 36.61 15.83
C GLU A 98 -33.94 36.00 16.87
N VAL A 99 -34.97 35.29 16.39
CA VAL A 99 -35.81 34.44 17.24
C VAL A 99 -35.36 33.00 17.08
N ILE A 100 -34.67 32.47 18.08
CA ILE A 100 -34.24 31.07 18.12
C ILE A 100 -35.43 30.22 18.58
N LEU A 101 -36.03 29.47 17.66
CA LEU A 101 -37.03 28.47 17.98
C LEU A 101 -36.32 27.21 18.51
N VAL A 102 -36.33 27.03 19.83
CA VAL A 102 -35.89 25.80 20.48
C VAL A 102 -37.02 24.78 20.38
N ARG A 103 -36.72 23.61 19.80
CA ARG A 103 -37.62 22.45 19.79
C ARG A 103 -37.19 21.44 20.82
#